data_AF-K3V8R3-F1
#
_entry.id   AF-K3V8R3-F1
#
_cell.length_a   1.000
_cell.length_b   1.000
_cell.length_c   1.000
_cell.angle_alpha   90.00
_cell.angle_beta   90.00
_cell.angle_gamma   90.00
#
_symmetry.space_group_name_H-M   'P 1'
#
loop_
_entity.id
_entity.type
_entity.pdbx_description
1 polymer ?
#
loop_
_entity_poly.entity_id
_entity_poly.type
_entity_poly.pdbx_seq_one_letter_code
_entity_poly.pdbx_strand_id
1 'polypeptide(L)'
;MSTGLRITDLPAEIRQQIFCEYFAITGGYVYNGQSDKLRTIENTPIDLSLIYTCRSIANDCKHLPLAVNTIQFSTLYREDWRSLAGCFNLVATYYYVLQQDIVLHLAHLITPEMHMQLEKKFPNFRSKLEIERAFHFRVWDTGDDNTSQVRFRPAACQFVDEFFEWNIDCILPNQRYEYDGYGLVHNRVRHSATSTRDNYRRVPGLVDRDFRRWDKYSGEIRQCLTHCLQLIAEEYPEEFGDHVFTCLPHWRGKYPAHDFLGLRFETWAIPSRSQVASAMDRLGIPDFAWKLSETWIYEENPLSLGPPEFDDEDPPFDFEFRTREKIRFSAASSAIRFIGLLSTTQRTSIRTIVLLEDSASVNDMSLHGYGLVPFLKENPALQIQRRINIINTLHAVCHVATAVWEVLYDTMNWSLHDETLIPNLSRWLLNAAGASNEGIPVGSLTLLLETDDNPKVGTDIFQQRVHYCIARDQAWPKCLEEGLLQPLTGSQVEVLRGRFTLDDDFKNAIVQLVNQSSTVFRCDFDPGVPQGCEAFVNAAKAIIPGDIWEYWSSTEWLNNYINLARTEEDKDATLRQYDIQTSQECILSWVSIGALWETQDDR
;
A
#
# COMPACT_ATOMS: atom_id res chain seq x y z
N MET A 1 -63.81 21.29 16.75
CA MET A 1 -62.60 21.57 15.96
C MET A 1 -61.51 20.66 16.48
N SER A 2 -61.11 19.65 15.72
CA SER A 2 -59.97 18.80 16.09
C SER A 2 -58.73 19.67 16.02
N THR A 3 -58.17 20.06 17.16
CA THR A 3 -56.82 20.61 17.23
C THR A 3 -55.90 19.48 16.77
N GLY A 4 -55.44 19.54 15.52
CA GLY A 4 -54.53 18.54 14.98
C GLY A 4 -53.35 18.37 15.93
N LEU A 5 -53.14 17.14 16.41
CA LEU A 5 -51.99 16.77 17.22
C LEU A 5 -50.72 17.22 16.49
N ARG A 6 -49.91 18.05 17.14
CA ARG A 6 -48.61 18.46 16.58
C ARG A 6 -47.62 17.33 16.82
N ILE A 7 -46.61 17.22 15.95
CA ILE A 7 -45.55 16.22 16.12
C ILE A 7 -44.81 16.37 17.47
N THR A 8 -44.77 17.58 18.04
CA THR A 8 -44.21 17.87 19.36
C THR A 8 -45.07 17.40 20.53
N ASP A 9 -46.35 17.08 20.29
CA ASP A 9 -47.30 16.63 21.31
C ASP A 9 -47.26 15.10 21.47
N LEU A 10 -46.55 14.40 20.58
CA LEU A 10 -46.33 12.95 20.66
C LEU A 10 -45.30 12.60 21.75
N PRO A 11 -45.41 11.41 22.39
CA PRO A 11 -44.37 10.90 23.30
C PRO A 11 -43.00 10.86 22.63
N ALA A 12 -41.94 11.08 23.42
CA ALA A 12 -40.57 11.20 22.91
C ALA A 12 -40.13 9.96 22.11
N GLU A 13 -40.54 8.77 22.56
CA GLU A 13 -40.23 7.49 21.92
C GLU A 13 -40.82 7.40 20.51
N ILE A 14 -42.08 7.83 20.34
CA ILE A 14 -42.77 7.81 19.04
C ILE A 14 -42.15 8.87 18.12
N ARG A 15 -41.83 10.05 18.64
CA ARG A 15 -41.14 11.10 17.86
C ARG A 15 -39.78 10.59 17.36
N GLN A 16 -39.01 9.95 18.22
CA GLN A 16 -37.70 9.42 17.86
C GLN A 16 -37.82 8.36 16.76
N GLN A 17 -38.79 7.45 16.84
CA GLN A 17 -39.05 6.46 15.79
C GLN A 17 -39.39 7.12 14.45
N ILE A 18 -40.32 8.09 14.45
CA ILE A 18 -40.69 8.84 13.23
C ILE A 18 -39.47 9.54 12.63
N PHE A 19 -38.65 10.17 13.48
CA PHE A 19 -37.45 10.87 13.01
C PHE A 19 -36.38 9.91 12.49
N CYS A 20 -36.19 8.75 13.12
CA CYS A 20 -35.30 7.70 12.59
C CYS A 20 -35.72 7.27 11.19
N GLU A 21 -37.01 6.97 10.98
CA GLU A 21 -37.55 6.59 9.67
C GLU A 21 -37.42 7.72 8.64
N TYR A 22 -37.57 8.98 9.07
CA TYR A 22 -37.39 10.14 8.17
C TYR A 22 -35.95 10.29 7.67
N PHE A 23 -34.95 10.10 8.54
CA PHE A 23 -33.54 10.27 8.15
C PHE A 23 -32.91 9.02 7.55
N ALA A 24 -33.49 7.83 7.77
CA ALA A 24 -32.98 6.59 7.23
C ALA A 24 -33.14 6.57 5.70
N ILE A 25 -32.02 6.39 5.00
CA ILE A 25 -32.00 6.29 3.53
C ILE A 25 -31.49 4.90 3.17
N THR A 26 -32.16 4.26 2.21
CA THR A 26 -31.72 2.98 1.64
C THR A 26 -30.29 3.11 1.08
N GLY A 27 -29.39 2.23 1.50
CA GLY A 27 -27.97 2.28 1.11
C GLY A 27 -27.11 3.27 1.91
N GLY A 28 -27.73 4.18 2.68
CA GLY A 28 -27.05 5.15 3.54
C GLY A 28 -26.45 6.33 2.77
N TYR A 29 -25.33 6.83 3.27
CA TYR A 29 -24.62 7.98 2.70
C TYR A 29 -23.32 7.55 2.03
N VAL A 30 -22.97 8.23 0.94
CA VAL A 30 -21.71 8.05 0.21
C VAL A 30 -20.91 9.35 0.30
N TYR A 31 -19.64 9.24 0.65
CA TYR A 31 -18.74 10.38 0.61
C TYR A 31 -18.32 10.71 -0.83
N ASN A 32 -18.58 11.95 -1.24
CA ASN A 32 -18.16 12.48 -2.53
C ASN A 32 -16.88 13.30 -2.35
N GLY A 33 -15.73 12.74 -2.77
CA GLY A 33 -14.42 13.36 -2.57
C GLY A 33 -14.15 14.60 -3.42
N GLN A 34 -14.88 14.82 -4.52
CA GLN A 34 -14.80 16.06 -5.31
C GLN A 34 -15.40 17.25 -4.55
N SER A 35 -16.52 17.05 -3.87
CA SER A 35 -17.23 18.11 -3.15
C SER A 35 -16.97 18.15 -1.65
N ASP A 36 -16.21 17.18 -1.12
CA ASP A 36 -15.94 17.01 0.31
C ASP A 36 -17.24 16.91 1.15
N LYS A 37 -18.28 16.26 0.60
CA LYS A 37 -19.62 16.19 1.20
C LYS A 37 -20.19 14.78 1.15
N LEU A 38 -21.09 14.49 2.10
CA LEU A 38 -21.93 13.30 2.06
C LEU A 38 -23.11 13.52 1.12
N ARG A 39 -23.46 12.48 0.37
CA ARG A 39 -24.59 12.42 -0.57
C ARG A 39 -25.33 11.10 -0.42
N THR A 40 -26.52 11.01 -1.01
CA THR A 40 -27.20 9.71 -1.17
C THR A 40 -26.45 8.84 -2.18
N ILE A 41 -26.81 7.55 -2.26
CA ILE A 41 -26.24 6.63 -3.24
C ILE A 41 -26.53 7.04 -4.69
N GLU A 42 -27.64 7.72 -4.94
CA GLU A 42 -28.00 8.35 -6.22
C GLU A 42 -27.31 9.70 -6.45
N ASN A 43 -26.29 10.04 -5.64
CA ASN A 43 -25.50 11.26 -5.73
C ASN A 43 -26.32 12.55 -5.51
N THR A 44 -27.43 12.48 -4.78
CA THR A 44 -28.25 13.64 -4.42
C THR A 44 -27.84 14.22 -3.06
N PRO A 45 -28.09 15.51 -2.77
CA PRO A 45 -27.85 16.09 -1.45
C PRO A 45 -28.68 15.38 -0.36
N ILE A 46 -28.09 15.21 0.83
CA ILE A 46 -28.83 14.67 1.99
C ILE A 46 -29.93 15.64 2.43
N ASP A 47 -31.14 15.13 2.70
CA ASP A 47 -32.25 15.95 3.20
C ASP A 47 -32.13 16.15 4.71
N LEU A 48 -31.83 17.38 5.10
CA LEU A 48 -31.76 17.83 6.50
C LEU A 48 -32.87 18.84 6.83
N SER A 49 -33.87 19.01 5.96
CA SER A 49 -34.89 20.06 6.07
C SER A 49 -35.63 20.02 7.40
N LEU A 50 -35.92 18.82 7.93
CA LEU A 50 -36.57 18.64 9.22
C LEU A 50 -35.80 19.29 10.39
N ILE A 51 -34.46 19.22 10.39
CA ILE A 51 -33.62 19.84 11.42
C ILE A 51 -33.74 21.36 11.40
N TYR A 52 -33.99 21.94 10.24
CA TYR A 52 -34.09 23.39 10.07
C TYR A 52 -35.48 23.97 10.37
N THR A 53 -36.46 23.14 10.75
CA THR A 53 -37.84 23.59 11.01
C THR A 53 -38.00 24.39 12.32
N CYS A 54 -37.50 23.87 13.45
CA CYS A 54 -37.50 24.57 14.72
C CYS A 54 -36.43 24.03 15.69
N ARG A 55 -36.05 24.81 16.71
CA ARG A 55 -35.00 24.43 17.67
C ARG A 55 -35.31 23.15 18.45
N SER A 56 -36.58 22.88 18.75
CA SER A 56 -36.99 21.68 19.48
C SER A 56 -36.68 20.42 18.66
N ILE A 57 -37.17 20.38 17.42
CA ILE A 57 -36.91 19.29 16.47
C ILE A 57 -35.41 19.20 16.16
N ALA A 58 -34.72 20.33 15.97
CA ALA A 58 -33.27 20.35 15.74
C ALA A 58 -32.51 19.65 16.88
N ASN A 59 -32.85 19.95 18.14
CA ASN A 59 -32.20 19.36 19.30
C ASN A 59 -32.47 17.86 19.42
N ASP A 60 -33.69 17.43 19.11
CA ASP A 60 -34.08 16.02 19.14
C ASP A 60 -33.39 15.23 18.00
N CYS A 61 -33.20 15.85 16.84
CA CYS A 61 -32.75 15.17 15.62
C CYS A 61 -31.26 15.30 15.31
N LYS A 62 -30.51 16.24 15.92
CA LYS A 62 -29.15 16.62 15.50
C LYS A 62 -28.13 15.48 15.32
N HIS A 63 -28.35 14.33 15.97
CA HIS A 63 -27.49 13.16 15.91
C HIS A 63 -28.02 12.07 14.95
N LEU A 64 -29.32 12.09 14.64
CA LEU A 64 -29.99 11.02 13.90
C LEU A 64 -29.46 10.80 12.48
N PRO A 65 -29.20 11.84 11.64
CA PRO A 65 -28.76 11.62 10.27
C PRO A 65 -27.53 10.70 10.17
N LEU A 66 -26.54 10.91 11.05
CA LEU A 66 -25.32 10.10 11.08
C LEU A 66 -25.48 8.80 11.88
N ALA A 67 -26.42 8.75 12.82
CA ALA A 67 -26.62 7.58 13.68
C ALA A 67 -27.39 6.45 13.00
N VAL A 68 -28.32 6.77 12.09
CA VAL A 68 -29.18 5.77 11.45
C VAL A 68 -28.70 5.35 10.06
N ASN A 69 -27.70 6.03 9.50
CA ASN A 69 -27.17 5.75 8.17
C ASN A 69 -25.72 5.25 8.23
N THR A 70 -25.44 4.21 7.45
CA THR A 70 -24.08 3.79 7.14
C THR A 70 -23.42 4.81 6.22
N ILE A 71 -22.17 5.15 6.47
CA ILE A 71 -21.38 6.05 5.62
C ILE A 71 -20.37 5.22 4.82
N GLN A 72 -20.38 5.35 3.51
CA GLN A 72 -19.50 4.63 2.60
C GLN A 72 -18.40 5.55 2.05
N PHE A 73 -17.18 5.03 2.01
CA PHE A 73 -16.02 5.66 1.37
C PHE A 73 -15.44 4.66 0.38
N SER A 74 -15.10 5.10 -0.83
CA SER A 74 -14.33 4.33 -1.80
C SER A 74 -12.93 4.90 -1.95
N THR A 75 -12.05 4.24 -2.71
CA THR A 75 -10.76 4.84 -3.05
C THR A 75 -10.97 6.14 -3.81
N LEU A 76 -10.17 7.16 -3.46
CA LEU A 76 -10.34 8.52 -3.93
C LEU A 76 -9.32 8.84 -5.02
N TYR A 77 -9.82 8.96 -6.24
CA TYR A 77 -9.11 9.61 -7.33
C TYR A 77 -9.62 11.03 -7.54
N ARG A 78 -8.69 11.98 -7.63
CA ARG A 78 -8.93 13.37 -8.01
C ARG A 78 -7.83 13.80 -8.94
N GLU A 79 -8.20 14.26 -10.13
CA GLU A 79 -7.23 14.71 -11.13
C GLU A 79 -6.36 15.85 -10.59
N ASP A 80 -6.94 16.82 -9.89
CA ASP A 80 -6.20 17.93 -9.28
C ASP A 80 -5.26 17.50 -8.14
N TRP A 81 -5.37 16.26 -7.66
CA TRP A 81 -4.53 15.68 -6.61
C TRP A 81 -3.59 14.59 -7.14
N ARG A 82 -3.56 14.28 -8.44
CA ARG A 82 -2.69 13.22 -9.01
C ARG A 82 -1.23 13.44 -8.63
N SER A 83 -0.68 14.61 -8.97
CA SER A 83 0.62 15.11 -8.50
C SER A 83 0.84 15.01 -6.99
N LEU A 84 -0.17 15.40 -6.20
CA LEU A 84 -0.10 15.39 -4.74
C LEU A 84 0.06 13.97 -4.21
N ALA A 85 -0.76 13.04 -4.69
CA ALA A 85 -0.73 11.65 -4.29
C ALA A 85 0.60 10.99 -4.70
N GLY A 86 1.04 11.21 -5.94
CA GLY A 86 2.31 10.65 -6.44
C GLY A 86 3.53 11.14 -5.67
N CYS A 87 3.69 12.46 -5.54
CA CYS A 87 4.81 13.03 -4.78
C CYS A 87 4.76 12.69 -3.29
N PHE A 88 3.57 12.62 -2.70
CA PHE A 88 3.41 12.14 -1.33
C PHE A 88 3.93 10.70 -1.17
N ASN A 89 3.56 9.80 -2.09
CA ASN A 89 3.99 8.41 -2.05
C ASN A 89 5.52 8.30 -2.19
N LEU A 90 6.10 9.06 -3.12
CA LEU A 90 7.55 9.14 -3.32
C LEU A 90 8.27 9.62 -2.04
N VAL A 91 7.85 10.76 -1.50
CA VAL A 91 8.47 11.39 -0.31
C VAL A 91 8.37 10.50 0.92
N ALA A 92 7.18 9.97 1.20
CA ALA A 92 6.95 9.11 2.37
C ALA A 92 7.72 7.78 2.26
N THR A 93 7.85 7.25 1.03
CA THR A 93 8.66 6.07 0.77
C THR A 93 10.15 6.35 0.90
N TYR A 94 10.63 7.48 0.36
CA TYR A 94 12.04 7.85 0.46
C TYR A 94 12.47 8.06 1.91
N TYR A 95 11.65 8.76 2.70
CA TYR A 95 11.88 8.89 4.13
C TYR A 95 11.97 7.53 4.82
N TYR A 96 11.09 6.57 4.47
CA TYR A 96 11.13 5.22 5.03
C TYR A 96 12.40 4.44 4.63
N VAL A 97 12.89 4.63 3.41
CA VAL A 97 14.18 4.07 2.95
C VAL A 97 15.34 4.64 3.76
N LEU A 98 15.39 5.97 3.91
CA LEU A 98 16.40 6.65 4.75
C LEU A 98 16.32 6.22 6.22
N GLN A 99 15.11 6.10 6.78
CA GLN A 99 14.92 5.65 8.15
C GLN A 99 15.47 4.23 8.36
N GLN A 100 15.22 3.32 7.42
CA GLN A 100 15.79 1.97 7.47
C GLN A 100 17.32 2.02 7.43
N ASP A 101 17.88 2.74 6.46
CA ASP A 101 19.32 2.92 6.28
C ASP A 101 19.99 3.42 7.57
N ILE A 102 19.48 4.51 8.14
CA ILE A 102 20.03 5.12 9.36
C ILE A 102 19.97 4.15 10.54
N VAL A 103 18.84 3.47 10.76
CA VAL A 103 18.71 2.51 11.86
C VAL A 103 19.67 1.33 11.69
N LEU A 104 19.86 0.83 10.46
CA LEU A 104 20.75 -0.30 10.18
C LEU A 104 22.22 0.04 10.44
N HIS A 105 22.65 1.23 10.04
CA HIS A 105 24.03 1.70 10.25
C HIS A 105 24.29 2.03 11.72
N LEU A 106 23.33 2.65 12.41
CA LEU A 106 23.45 3.04 13.81
C LEU A 106 23.02 1.94 14.79
N ALA A 107 22.64 0.75 14.32
CA ALA A 107 22.19 -0.36 15.17
C ALA A 107 23.20 -0.77 16.25
N HIS A 108 24.50 -0.57 15.99
CA HIS A 108 25.57 -0.86 16.95
C HIS A 108 25.55 0.04 18.20
N LEU A 109 24.83 1.17 18.15
CA LEU A 109 24.62 2.09 19.28
C LEU A 109 23.43 1.69 20.16
N ILE A 110 22.59 0.74 19.72
CA ILE A 110 21.41 0.34 20.48
C ILE A 110 21.85 -0.41 21.74
N THR A 111 21.68 0.24 22.88
CA THR A 111 22.07 -0.32 24.18
C THR A 111 21.16 -1.48 24.59
N PRO A 112 21.59 -2.34 25.54
CA PRO A 112 20.70 -3.36 26.11
C PRO A 112 19.41 -2.78 26.70
N GLU A 113 19.45 -1.57 27.28
CA GLU A 113 18.27 -0.88 27.80
C GLU A 113 17.31 -0.48 26.68
N MET A 114 17.81 0.09 25.58
CA MET A 114 16.99 0.42 24.42
C MET A 114 16.36 -0.84 23.82
N HIS A 115 17.10 -1.95 23.73
CA HIS A 115 16.53 -3.23 23.30
C HIS A 115 15.41 -3.70 24.23
N MET A 116 15.55 -3.59 25.56
CA MET A 116 14.49 -3.95 26.51
C MET A 116 13.24 -3.07 26.32
N GLN A 117 13.42 -1.77 26.07
CA GLN A 117 12.30 -0.85 25.80
C GLN A 117 11.57 -1.23 24.50
N LEU A 118 12.32 -1.49 23.42
CA LEU A 118 11.76 -1.90 22.13
C LEU A 118 11.05 -3.25 22.24
N GLU A 119 11.66 -4.25 22.87
CA GLU A 119 11.11 -5.61 23.00
C GLU A 119 9.86 -5.68 23.89
N LYS A 120 9.69 -4.74 24.82
CA LYS A 120 8.46 -4.62 25.62
C LYS A 120 7.23 -4.38 24.76
N LYS A 121 7.39 -3.66 23.64
CA LYS A 121 6.31 -3.34 22.71
C LYS A 121 6.34 -4.20 21.45
N PHE A 122 7.53 -4.62 21.02
CA PHE A 122 7.78 -5.32 19.76
C PHE A 122 8.65 -6.56 20.00
N PRO A 123 8.04 -7.69 20.42
CA PRO A 123 8.78 -8.91 20.74
C PRO A 123 9.64 -9.38 19.57
N ASN A 124 10.83 -9.91 19.88
CA ASN A 124 11.80 -10.43 18.91
C ASN A 124 12.39 -9.38 17.94
N PHE A 125 12.13 -8.08 18.13
CA PHE A 125 12.65 -7.03 17.23
C PHE A 125 14.17 -7.07 17.10
N ARG A 126 14.90 -7.31 18.18
CA ARG A 126 16.36 -7.43 18.15
C ARG A 126 16.85 -8.49 17.16
N SER A 127 16.26 -9.68 17.20
CA SER A 127 16.60 -10.77 16.28
C SER A 127 16.29 -10.37 14.83
N LYS A 128 15.12 -9.76 14.58
CA LYS A 128 14.72 -9.26 13.26
C LYS A 128 15.69 -8.17 12.73
N LEU A 129 16.14 -7.27 13.59
CA LEU A 129 17.09 -6.20 13.27
C LEU A 129 18.47 -6.77 12.91
N GLU A 130 19.01 -7.69 13.71
CA GLU A 130 20.32 -8.28 13.43
C GLU A 130 20.35 -9.06 12.11
N ILE A 131 19.28 -9.79 11.80
CA ILE A 131 19.17 -10.53 10.54
C ILE A 131 19.15 -9.58 9.34
N GLU A 132 18.33 -8.53 9.39
CA GLU A 132 18.27 -7.57 8.29
C GLU A 132 19.56 -6.76 8.18
N ARG A 133 20.17 -6.39 9.31
CA ARG A 133 21.48 -5.72 9.29
C ARG A 133 22.54 -6.59 8.63
N ALA A 134 22.63 -7.87 8.99
CA ALA A 134 23.55 -8.79 8.33
C ALA A 134 23.25 -8.96 6.83
N PHE A 135 21.98 -8.88 6.42
CA PHE A 135 21.59 -8.86 5.01
C PHE A 135 22.04 -7.57 4.31
N HIS A 136 21.71 -6.42 4.88
CA HIS A 136 21.96 -5.10 4.30
C HIS A 136 23.45 -4.89 4.01
N PHE A 137 24.32 -5.11 5.00
CA PHE A 137 25.77 -4.97 4.83
C PHE A 137 26.41 -6.05 3.96
N ARG A 138 25.70 -7.15 3.67
CA ARG A 138 26.17 -8.19 2.74
C ARG A 138 25.85 -7.84 1.29
N VAL A 139 24.67 -7.28 1.07
CA VAL A 139 24.10 -7.04 -0.27
C VAL A 139 24.48 -5.66 -0.81
N TRP A 140 24.48 -4.64 0.03
CA TRP A 140 24.67 -3.25 -0.38
C TRP A 140 26.09 -2.77 -0.11
N ASP A 141 26.65 -2.00 -1.04
CA ASP A 141 27.83 -1.19 -0.76
C ASP A 141 27.43 -0.02 0.14
N THR A 142 27.85 -0.08 1.41
CA THR A 142 27.55 0.95 2.43
C THR A 142 28.55 2.11 2.43
N GLY A 143 29.57 2.08 1.56
CA GLY A 143 30.58 3.14 1.48
C GLY A 143 31.63 3.13 2.58
N ASP A 144 31.68 2.07 3.41
CA ASP A 144 32.74 1.88 4.42
C ASP A 144 34.11 1.54 3.79
N ASP A 145 34.14 1.18 2.49
CA ASP A 145 35.36 1.00 1.69
C ASP A 145 35.76 2.31 0.99
N ASN A 146 36.88 2.87 1.46
CA ASN A 146 37.41 4.22 1.22
C ASN A 146 37.89 4.53 -0.23
N THR A 147 37.19 4.09 -1.29
CA THR A 147 37.78 4.05 -2.66
C THR A 147 36.99 4.67 -3.83
N SER A 148 35.97 5.51 -3.61
CA SER A 148 35.29 6.17 -4.75
C SER A 148 35.03 7.68 -4.56
N GLN A 149 35.95 8.49 -5.08
CA GLN A 149 35.89 9.95 -5.15
C GLN A 149 35.08 10.46 -6.35
N VAL A 150 33.76 10.27 -6.39
CA VAL A 150 32.85 11.17 -7.14
C VAL A 150 31.43 11.00 -6.57
N ARG A 151 30.90 11.94 -5.77
CA ARG A 151 29.46 11.91 -5.44
C ARG A 151 28.84 13.31 -5.45
N PHE A 152 27.97 13.52 -6.44
CA PHE A 152 26.94 14.57 -6.48
C PHE A 152 25.56 14.01 -6.07
N ARG A 153 25.51 12.89 -5.34
CA ARG A 153 24.29 12.11 -5.04
C ARG A 153 23.99 12.01 -3.53
N PRO A 154 22.71 11.86 -3.13
CA PRO A 154 22.29 11.74 -1.74
C PRO A 154 22.38 10.29 -1.24
N ALA A 155 23.58 9.85 -0.81
CA ALA A 155 23.84 8.95 0.33
C ALA A 155 25.21 8.24 0.26
N ALA A 156 25.68 7.80 1.45
CA ALA A 156 26.70 6.77 1.72
C ALA A 156 26.43 5.41 1.02
N CYS A 157 25.19 4.96 1.14
CA CYS A 157 24.77 3.58 0.94
C CYS A 157 24.06 3.37 -0.40
N GLN A 158 24.45 2.32 -1.12
CA GLN A 158 23.89 1.89 -2.41
C GLN A 158 22.37 1.65 -2.33
N PHE A 159 21.85 1.16 -1.19
CA PHE A 159 20.41 0.94 -1.00
C PHE A 159 19.57 2.22 -1.21
N VAL A 160 20.06 3.33 -0.66
CA VAL A 160 19.39 4.64 -0.77
C VAL A 160 19.62 5.25 -2.14
N ASP A 161 20.85 5.15 -2.65
CA ASP A 161 21.23 5.65 -3.98
C ASP A 161 20.39 4.97 -5.08
N GLU A 162 20.20 3.66 -5.02
CA GLU A 162 19.37 2.93 -5.99
C GLU A 162 17.91 3.38 -5.91
N PHE A 163 17.34 3.56 -4.72
CA PHE A 163 15.98 4.08 -4.62
C PHE A 163 15.84 5.42 -5.36
N PHE A 164 16.78 6.33 -5.13
CA PHE A 164 16.78 7.66 -5.76
C PHE A 164 16.99 7.54 -7.28
N GLU A 165 17.91 6.69 -7.72
CA GLU A 165 18.22 6.48 -9.13
C GLU A 165 17.03 5.93 -9.93
N TRP A 166 16.34 4.93 -9.38
CA TRP A 166 15.23 4.26 -10.06
C TRP A 166 13.92 5.06 -10.05
N ASN A 167 13.71 5.94 -9.07
CA ASN A 167 12.43 6.64 -8.89
C ASN A 167 12.51 8.15 -9.15
N ILE A 168 13.69 8.74 -9.21
CA ILE A 168 13.84 10.20 -9.37
C ILE A 168 14.76 10.50 -10.56
N ASP A 169 15.97 9.93 -10.59
CA ASP A 169 16.94 10.20 -11.66
C ASP A 169 16.67 9.41 -12.95
N CYS A 170 15.73 8.44 -12.94
CA CYS A 170 15.48 7.53 -14.06
C CYS A 170 15.17 8.24 -15.39
N ILE A 171 14.63 9.44 -15.31
CA ILE A 171 14.26 10.28 -16.47
C ILE A 171 15.38 11.22 -16.95
N LEU A 172 16.53 11.27 -16.27
CA LEU A 172 17.64 12.14 -16.67
C LEU A 172 18.30 11.62 -17.96
N PRO A 173 18.78 12.49 -18.87
CA PRO A 173 19.27 12.11 -20.21
C PRO A 173 20.35 11.02 -20.27
N ASN A 174 21.08 10.81 -19.17
CA ASN A 174 22.17 9.84 -19.07
C ASN A 174 21.75 8.50 -18.43
N GLN A 175 20.48 8.37 -18.04
CA GLN A 175 19.89 7.23 -17.34
C GLN A 175 18.88 6.57 -18.29
N ARG A 176 18.96 5.23 -18.44
CA ARG A 176 18.09 4.46 -19.35
C ARG A 176 17.18 3.53 -18.55
N TYR A 177 16.41 4.09 -17.62
CA TYR A 177 15.46 3.32 -16.83
C TYR A 177 14.02 3.73 -17.18
N GLU A 178 13.11 2.76 -17.22
CA GLU A 178 11.70 3.01 -17.50
C GLU A 178 11.06 3.74 -16.30
N TYR A 179 10.33 4.83 -16.57
CA TYR A 179 9.57 5.51 -15.53
C TYR A 179 8.21 4.82 -15.35
N ASP A 180 8.05 4.03 -14.27
CA ASP A 180 6.79 3.31 -14.00
C ASP A 180 5.78 4.08 -13.14
N GLY A 181 5.81 5.41 -13.10
CA GLY A 181 4.89 6.19 -12.28
C GLY A 181 5.26 6.24 -10.79
N TYR A 182 4.41 6.89 -9.98
CA TYR A 182 4.59 7.02 -8.52
C TYR A 182 3.54 6.31 -7.69
N GLY A 183 2.46 5.78 -8.25
CA GLY A 183 1.42 5.10 -7.46
C GLY A 183 1.92 3.82 -6.79
N LEU A 184 2.90 3.13 -7.38
CA LEU A 184 3.44 1.86 -6.86
C LEU A 184 4.89 1.98 -6.31
N VAL A 185 5.43 3.18 -6.13
CA VAL A 185 6.83 3.38 -5.66
C VAL A 185 7.13 2.62 -4.38
N HIS A 186 6.19 2.60 -3.43
CA HIS A 186 6.35 1.87 -2.16
C HIS A 186 6.49 0.35 -2.33
N ASN A 187 5.88 -0.22 -3.37
CA ASN A 187 5.96 -1.65 -3.66
C ASN A 187 7.26 -2.00 -4.39
N ARG A 188 7.76 -1.12 -5.27
CA ARG A 188 9.02 -1.34 -6.01
C ARG A 188 10.26 -1.34 -5.12
N VAL A 189 10.27 -0.56 -4.02
CA VAL A 189 11.37 -0.62 -3.02
C VAL A 189 11.60 -2.04 -2.54
N ARG A 190 10.54 -2.85 -2.45
CA ARG A 190 10.57 -4.23 -1.95
C ARG A 190 11.29 -5.19 -2.90
N HIS A 191 11.43 -4.82 -4.17
CA HIS A 191 11.99 -5.65 -5.24
C HIS A 191 13.37 -5.17 -5.75
N SER A 192 13.89 -4.04 -5.25
CA SER A 192 15.05 -3.36 -5.84
C SER A 192 16.41 -4.04 -5.61
N ALA A 193 16.51 -5.17 -4.91
CA ALA A 193 17.79 -5.87 -4.72
C ALA A 193 18.33 -6.56 -5.99
N THR A 194 17.69 -6.33 -7.14
CA THR A 194 17.91 -7.08 -8.39
C THR A 194 18.88 -6.43 -9.36
N SER A 195 19.29 -5.18 -9.15
CA SER A 195 20.10 -4.42 -10.11
C SER A 195 21.35 -3.84 -9.49
N THR A 196 22.34 -4.69 -9.23
CA THR A 196 23.69 -4.20 -8.93
C THR A 196 24.24 -3.45 -10.15
N ARG A 197 24.69 -2.22 -9.92
CA ARG A 197 25.34 -1.29 -10.88
C ARG A 197 26.50 -1.92 -11.67
N ASP A 198 27.04 -3.03 -11.18
CA ASP A 198 28.02 -3.88 -11.83
C ASP A 198 27.38 -5.20 -12.30
N ASN A 199 26.90 -5.21 -13.55
CA ASN A 199 26.41 -6.40 -14.27
C ASN A 199 27.40 -7.59 -14.35
N TYR A 200 28.57 -7.55 -13.69
CA TYR A 200 29.59 -8.60 -13.78
C TYR A 200 30.37 -8.95 -12.50
N ARG A 201 30.15 -8.32 -11.33
CA ARG A 201 30.95 -8.67 -10.12
C ARG A 201 30.19 -9.24 -8.95
N ARG A 202 28.91 -8.93 -8.77
CA ARG A 202 28.02 -9.60 -7.80
C ARG A 202 26.60 -9.52 -8.33
N VAL A 203 26.22 -10.49 -9.16
CA VAL A 203 24.80 -10.85 -9.20
C VAL A 203 24.53 -11.38 -7.80
N PRO A 204 23.66 -10.75 -6.98
CA PRO A 204 23.22 -11.38 -5.75
C PRO A 204 22.69 -12.74 -6.18
N GLY A 205 23.21 -13.83 -5.61
CA GLY A 205 22.75 -15.16 -5.99
C GLY A 205 21.22 -15.21 -5.89
N LEU A 206 20.55 -16.18 -6.52
CA LEU A 206 19.13 -16.47 -6.21
C LEU A 206 18.87 -16.46 -4.68
N VAL A 207 19.92 -16.80 -3.92
CA VAL A 207 20.07 -16.71 -2.47
C VAL A 207 19.83 -15.33 -1.85
N ASP A 208 20.28 -14.24 -2.44
CA ASP A 208 20.17 -12.89 -1.84
C ASP A 208 18.93 -12.13 -2.34
N ARG A 209 18.29 -12.59 -3.43
CA ARG A 209 17.07 -11.99 -3.99
C ARG A 209 15.85 -12.10 -3.05
N ASP A 210 15.79 -13.15 -2.23
CA ASP A 210 14.60 -13.49 -1.44
C ASP A 210 14.70 -13.12 0.05
N PHE A 211 15.79 -12.48 0.47
CA PHE A 211 16.11 -12.28 1.88
C PHE A 211 15.60 -10.96 2.48
N ARG A 212 14.68 -10.24 1.85
CA ARG A 212 14.01 -9.11 2.50
C ARG A 212 12.96 -9.61 3.48
N ARG A 213 13.36 -9.76 4.75
CA ARG A 213 12.45 -10.19 5.83
C ARG A 213 11.64 -9.03 6.37
N TRP A 214 12.19 -7.80 6.40
CA TRP A 214 11.49 -6.63 6.91
C TRP A 214 10.14 -6.34 6.23
N ASP A 215 10.01 -6.66 4.94
CA ASP A 215 8.78 -6.42 4.18
C ASP A 215 7.61 -7.37 4.54
N LYS A 216 7.89 -8.51 5.18
CA LYS A 216 6.86 -9.45 5.69
C LYS A 216 6.15 -8.92 6.96
N TYR A 217 6.75 -8.00 7.72
CA TYR A 217 6.33 -7.57 9.07
C TYR A 217 5.92 -6.09 9.18
N SER A 218 5.45 -5.54 8.06
CA SER A 218 5.42 -4.10 7.75
C SER A 218 4.98 -3.10 8.82
N GLY A 219 3.93 -3.37 9.59
CA GLY A 219 3.40 -2.40 10.55
C GLY A 219 4.20 -2.30 11.83
N GLU A 220 4.46 -3.46 12.44
CA GLU A 220 5.26 -3.58 13.65
C GLU A 220 6.66 -3.00 13.43
N ILE A 221 7.31 -3.39 12.31
CA ILE A 221 8.65 -2.92 11.96
C ILE A 221 8.67 -1.42 11.73
N ARG A 222 7.73 -0.85 10.97
CA ARG A 222 7.73 0.61 10.72
C ARG A 222 7.55 1.42 11.99
N GLN A 223 6.69 0.97 12.91
CA GLN A 223 6.54 1.61 14.22
C GLN A 223 7.81 1.46 15.07
N CYS A 224 8.41 0.27 15.07
CA CYS A 224 9.62 -0.01 15.83
C CYS A 224 10.82 0.77 15.31
N LEU A 225 11.02 0.87 13.99
CA LEU A 225 12.06 1.70 13.36
C LEU A 225 11.91 3.17 13.75
N THR A 226 10.67 3.67 13.84
CA THR A 226 10.40 5.04 14.29
C THR A 226 10.82 5.25 15.75
N HIS A 227 10.45 4.32 16.63
CA HIS A 227 10.83 4.42 18.05
C HIS A 227 12.33 4.22 18.27
N CYS A 228 12.93 3.26 17.56
CA CYS A 228 14.36 2.98 17.58
C CYS A 228 15.17 4.21 17.17
N LEU A 229 14.77 4.86 16.06
CA LEU A 229 15.44 6.05 15.58
C LEU A 229 15.34 7.23 16.56
N GLN A 230 14.19 7.39 17.23
CA GLN A 230 14.02 8.39 18.29
C GLN A 230 14.98 8.14 19.46
N LEU A 231 15.06 6.90 19.96
CA LEU A 231 15.98 6.55 21.04
C LEU A 231 17.45 6.81 20.66
N ILE A 232 17.85 6.47 19.43
CA ILE A 232 19.21 6.74 18.93
C ILE A 232 19.47 8.24 18.89
N ALA A 233 18.53 9.04 18.37
CA ALA A 233 18.67 10.49 18.28
C ALA A 233 18.73 11.19 19.65
N GLU A 234 18.07 10.63 20.67
CA GLU A 234 18.07 11.15 22.04
C GLU A 234 19.37 10.80 22.80
N GLU A 235 19.83 9.55 22.71
CA GLU A 235 21.00 9.05 23.45
C GLU A 235 22.33 9.35 22.74
N TYR A 236 22.34 9.36 21.41
CA TYR A 236 23.53 9.53 20.56
C TYR A 236 23.31 10.61 19.48
N PRO A 237 23.09 11.88 19.89
CA PRO A 237 22.71 12.95 18.96
C PRO A 237 23.82 13.34 17.97
N GLU A 238 25.09 13.17 18.34
CA GLU A 238 26.23 13.47 17.46
C GLU A 238 26.35 12.43 16.34
N GLU A 239 26.35 11.14 16.69
CA GLU A 239 26.41 10.03 15.73
C GLU A 239 25.17 9.99 14.82
N PHE A 240 23.98 10.23 15.39
CA PHE A 240 22.76 10.41 14.62
C PHE A 240 22.89 11.57 13.63
N GLY A 241 23.40 12.72 14.08
CA GLY A 241 23.57 13.90 13.24
C GLY A 241 24.56 13.66 12.11
N ASP A 242 25.73 13.11 12.40
CA ASP A 242 26.75 12.80 11.42
C ASP A 242 26.24 11.85 10.33
N HIS A 243 25.44 10.84 10.71
CA HIS A 243 24.87 9.92 9.74
C HIS A 243 23.75 10.57 8.92
N VAL A 244 22.86 11.37 9.52
CA VAL A 244 21.87 12.18 8.76
C VAL A 244 22.55 13.08 7.73
N PHE A 245 23.64 13.77 8.10
CA PHE A 245 24.39 14.62 7.17
C PHE A 245 25.20 13.82 6.13
N THR A 246 25.46 12.53 6.39
CA THR A 246 26.06 11.63 5.39
C THR A 246 25.02 11.21 4.35
N CYS A 247 23.80 10.90 4.78
CA CYS A 247 22.68 10.59 3.88
C CYS A 247 22.18 11.83 3.12
N LEU A 248 22.17 12.99 3.76
CA LEU A 248 21.66 14.26 3.23
C LEU A 248 22.71 15.39 3.36
N PRO A 249 23.76 15.40 2.51
CA PRO A 249 24.88 16.36 2.63
C PRO A 249 24.46 17.84 2.57
N HIS A 250 23.39 18.16 1.84
CA HIS A 250 22.83 19.51 1.72
C HIS A 250 22.19 20.03 3.00
N TRP A 251 22.01 19.20 4.03
CA TRP A 251 21.52 19.63 5.34
C TRP A 251 22.59 20.29 6.19
N ARG A 252 23.88 20.01 5.93
CA ARG A 252 24.98 20.48 6.76
C ARG A 252 25.00 22.01 6.79
N GLY A 253 24.78 22.57 7.98
CA GLY A 253 24.71 24.02 8.21
C GLY A 253 23.39 24.69 7.81
N LYS A 254 22.42 23.95 7.24
CA LYS A 254 21.08 24.46 6.85
C LYS A 254 19.99 24.03 7.84
N TYR A 255 20.00 22.77 8.28
CA TYR A 255 18.96 22.19 9.13
C TYR A 255 19.57 21.43 10.31
N PRO A 256 18.98 21.48 11.52
CA PRO A 256 19.35 20.58 12.61
C PRO A 256 19.05 19.12 12.23
N ALA A 257 19.91 18.17 12.60
CA ALA A 257 19.69 16.76 12.28
C ALA A 257 18.38 16.21 12.89
N HIS A 258 18.01 16.68 14.08
CA HIS A 258 16.78 16.27 14.76
C HIS A 258 15.50 16.63 13.96
N ASP A 259 15.55 17.61 13.06
CA ASP A 259 14.42 17.92 12.16
C ASP A 259 14.09 16.76 11.22
N PHE A 260 15.03 15.83 10.99
CA PHE A 260 14.80 14.64 10.17
C PHE A 260 13.60 13.83 10.67
N LEU A 261 13.48 13.64 12.00
CA LEU A 261 12.39 12.88 12.61
C LEU A 261 11.00 13.48 12.28
N GLY A 262 10.94 14.79 12.04
CA GLY A 262 9.72 15.52 11.70
C GLY A 262 9.29 15.42 10.24
N LEU A 263 10.11 14.80 9.37
CA LEU A 263 9.76 14.57 7.96
C LEU A 263 8.82 13.39 7.75
N ARG A 264 8.62 12.56 8.78
CA ARG A 264 7.74 11.40 8.71
C ARG A 264 6.29 11.82 8.45
N PHE A 265 5.69 11.21 7.44
CA PHE A 265 4.24 11.21 7.28
C PHE A 265 3.64 9.93 7.86
N GLU A 266 2.43 10.05 8.43
CA GLU A 266 1.61 8.87 8.67
C GLU A 266 1.17 8.27 7.33
N THR A 267 1.16 6.95 7.21
CA THR A 267 0.94 6.26 5.93
C THR A 267 -0.45 6.53 5.36
N TRP A 268 -1.44 6.70 6.24
CA TRP A 268 -2.84 6.99 5.88
C TRP A 268 -3.15 8.48 5.66
N ALA A 269 -2.18 9.39 5.82
CA ALA A 269 -2.45 10.81 5.73
C ALA A 269 -2.83 11.24 4.29
N ILE A 270 -3.63 12.30 4.19
CA ILE A 270 -3.79 13.10 2.97
C ILE A 270 -3.17 14.47 3.26
N PRO A 271 -1.87 14.66 3.01
CA PRO A 271 -1.19 15.91 3.35
C PRO A 271 -1.56 17.04 2.39
N SER A 272 -1.31 18.28 2.82
CA SER A 272 -1.37 19.43 1.92
C SER A 272 -0.18 19.48 0.97
N ARG A 273 -0.36 20.13 -0.19
CA ARG A 273 0.71 20.34 -1.17
C ARG A 273 1.94 21.06 -0.57
N SER A 274 1.75 22.03 0.33
CA SER A 274 2.86 22.72 0.99
C SER A 274 3.65 21.83 1.93
N GLN A 275 2.99 20.90 2.64
CA GLN A 275 3.69 19.93 3.50
C GLN A 275 4.57 19.00 2.65
N VAL A 276 4.04 18.48 1.55
CA VAL A 276 4.79 17.61 0.63
C VAL A 276 5.94 18.39 -0.03
N ALA A 277 5.71 19.62 -0.51
CA ALA A 277 6.75 20.45 -1.12
C ALA A 277 7.89 20.78 -0.14
N SER A 278 7.55 21.11 1.11
CA SER A 278 8.55 21.32 2.18
C SER A 278 9.39 20.05 2.44
N ALA A 279 8.75 18.88 2.47
CA ALA A 279 9.45 17.62 2.65
C ALA A 279 10.32 17.26 1.43
N MET A 280 9.88 17.56 0.20
CA MET A 280 10.67 17.38 -1.03
C MET A 280 11.93 18.24 -1.02
N ASP A 281 11.83 19.54 -0.72
CA ASP A 281 12.99 20.44 -0.60
C ASP A 281 13.98 19.90 0.44
N ARG A 282 13.47 19.53 1.61
CA ARG A 282 14.30 18.98 2.68
C ARG A 282 14.94 17.66 2.25
N LEU A 283 14.25 16.77 1.57
CA LEU A 283 14.83 15.51 1.09
C LEU A 283 15.69 15.64 -0.18
N GLY A 284 15.82 16.85 -0.76
CA GLY A 284 16.59 17.05 -1.99
C GLY A 284 15.92 16.46 -3.23
N ILE A 285 14.60 16.24 -3.19
CA ILE A 285 13.81 15.79 -4.33
C ILE A 285 13.54 16.99 -5.24
N PRO A 286 13.94 16.97 -6.51
CA PRO A 286 13.76 18.11 -7.42
C PRO A 286 12.29 18.42 -7.72
N ASP A 287 12.00 19.69 -7.99
CA ASP A 287 10.64 20.15 -8.29
C ASP A 287 10.03 19.53 -9.56
N PHE A 288 10.85 19.02 -10.50
CA PHE A 288 10.32 18.33 -11.68
C PHE A 288 9.53 17.06 -11.33
N ALA A 289 9.76 16.45 -10.15
CA ALA A 289 9.03 15.26 -9.71
C ALA A 289 7.52 15.50 -9.64
N TRP A 290 7.09 16.75 -9.38
CA TRP A 290 5.68 17.14 -9.46
C TRP A 290 5.08 16.90 -10.85
N LYS A 291 5.85 17.14 -11.91
CA LYS A 291 5.40 16.97 -13.30
C LYS A 291 5.34 15.48 -13.70
N LEU A 292 6.21 14.64 -13.14
CA LEU A 292 6.29 13.22 -13.52
C LEU A 292 5.01 12.44 -13.24
N SER A 293 4.28 12.80 -12.18
CA SER A 293 2.97 12.19 -11.91
C SER A 293 1.89 12.57 -12.94
N GLU A 294 2.10 13.64 -13.71
CA GLU A 294 1.18 14.14 -14.74
C GLU A 294 1.55 13.69 -16.15
N THR A 295 2.77 13.17 -16.33
CA THR A 295 3.33 12.78 -17.62
C THR A 295 2.65 11.53 -18.19
N TRP A 296 2.42 11.55 -19.50
CA TRP A 296 1.95 10.40 -20.27
C TRP A 296 3.10 9.46 -20.62
N ILE A 297 2.84 8.16 -20.58
CA ILE A 297 3.76 7.06 -20.92
C ILE A 297 3.30 6.44 -22.24
N TYR A 298 4.21 6.32 -23.21
CA TYR A 298 3.95 5.84 -24.58
C TYR A 298 4.30 4.35 -24.78
N GLU A 299 3.77 3.76 -25.85
CA GLU A 299 3.93 2.34 -26.27
C GLU A 299 5.35 1.90 -26.54
N GLU A 300 5.94 2.53 -27.55
CA GLU A 300 7.21 2.12 -28.07
C GLU A 300 8.29 2.89 -27.31
N ASN A 301 8.76 2.25 -26.24
CA ASN A 301 10.06 2.52 -25.64
C ASN A 301 10.11 3.83 -24.81
N PRO A 302 10.11 3.75 -23.47
CA PRO A 302 10.45 4.88 -22.59
C PRO A 302 11.83 5.52 -22.86
N LEU A 303 12.65 4.96 -23.76
CA LEU A 303 14.07 5.30 -23.95
C LEU A 303 14.42 6.09 -25.23
N SER A 304 13.45 6.61 -25.99
CA SER A 304 13.78 7.25 -27.29
C SER A 304 13.71 8.77 -27.33
N LEU A 305 13.11 9.44 -26.34
CA LEU A 305 12.80 10.89 -26.46
C LEU A 305 13.57 11.80 -25.50
N GLY A 306 14.50 11.26 -24.71
CA GLY A 306 15.11 12.04 -23.63
C GLY A 306 14.08 12.35 -22.53
N PRO A 307 14.41 13.17 -21.51
CA PRO A 307 13.38 13.72 -20.65
C PRO A 307 12.30 14.32 -21.56
N PRO A 308 10.99 14.19 -21.25
CA PRO A 308 10.00 14.98 -21.95
C PRO A 308 10.50 16.41 -21.87
N GLU A 309 10.83 17.03 -23.01
CA GLU A 309 10.88 18.48 -23.03
C GLU A 309 9.55 18.88 -22.41
N PHE A 310 9.60 19.60 -21.30
CA PHE A 310 8.49 19.76 -20.36
C PHE A 310 7.30 20.55 -20.93
N ASP A 311 7.27 20.67 -22.25
CA ASP A 311 6.25 21.20 -23.12
C ASP A 311 5.83 20.05 -24.04
N ASP A 312 4.62 19.54 -23.81
CA ASP A 312 3.86 18.72 -24.75
C ASP A 312 3.58 19.57 -26.02
N GLU A 313 4.61 20.01 -26.77
CA GLU A 313 4.45 20.76 -28.02
C GLU A 313 4.60 19.90 -29.29
N ASP A 314 5.14 18.68 -29.19
CA ASP A 314 5.05 17.69 -30.28
C ASP A 314 5.04 16.24 -29.74
N PRO A 315 3.91 15.51 -29.75
CA PRO A 315 3.90 14.09 -29.41
C PRO A 315 4.75 13.30 -30.44
N PRO A 316 5.39 12.18 -30.05
CA PRO A 316 6.12 11.36 -31.01
C PRO A 316 5.25 10.97 -32.21
N PHE A 317 5.84 10.97 -33.40
CA PHE A 317 5.11 10.81 -34.67
C PHE A 317 4.48 9.42 -34.86
N ASP A 318 4.83 8.42 -34.04
CA ASP A 318 4.34 7.04 -34.18
C ASP A 318 4.11 6.40 -32.79
N PHE A 319 2.85 6.27 -32.37
CA PHE A 319 2.41 5.51 -31.19
C PHE A 319 0.93 5.11 -31.38
N GLU A 320 0.46 3.98 -30.83
CA GLU A 320 -0.98 3.64 -30.91
C GLU A 320 -1.77 4.29 -29.78
N PHE A 321 -1.26 4.25 -28.56
CA PHE A 321 -1.83 4.94 -27.41
C PHE A 321 -0.80 5.43 -26.40
N ARG A 322 -1.26 6.24 -25.45
CA ARG A 322 -0.49 6.67 -24.29
C ARG A 322 -1.31 6.45 -23.03
N THR A 323 -0.63 6.20 -21.93
CA THR A 323 -1.23 5.87 -20.63
C THR A 323 -0.74 6.81 -19.56
N ARG A 324 -1.57 7.07 -18.55
CA ARG A 324 -1.18 7.85 -17.38
C ARG A 324 -1.86 7.27 -16.14
N GLU A 325 -1.08 7.05 -15.09
CA GLU A 325 -1.57 6.40 -13.88
C GLU A 325 -2.58 7.28 -13.13
N LYS A 326 -3.68 6.68 -12.68
CA LYS A 326 -4.62 7.30 -11.74
C LYS A 326 -4.17 7.02 -10.31
N ILE A 327 -3.34 7.92 -9.78
CA ILE A 327 -2.82 7.77 -8.42
C ILE A 327 -3.90 8.13 -7.39
N ARG A 328 -4.20 7.21 -6.46
CA ARG A 328 -5.34 7.29 -5.52
C ARG A 328 -4.93 7.38 -4.06
N PHE A 329 -5.79 7.98 -3.25
CA PHE A 329 -5.79 7.79 -1.79
C PHE A 329 -6.78 6.68 -1.41
N SER A 330 -6.47 5.93 -0.36
CA SER A 330 -7.31 4.82 0.06
C SER A 330 -8.64 5.29 0.67
N ALA A 331 -9.63 4.40 0.73
CA ALA A 331 -10.91 4.71 1.37
C ALA A 331 -10.74 5.08 2.85
N ALA A 332 -9.84 4.36 3.55
CA ALA A 332 -9.48 4.66 4.93
C ALA A 332 -8.88 6.07 5.08
N SER A 333 -7.95 6.47 4.21
CA SER A 333 -7.37 7.83 4.22
C SER A 333 -8.44 8.92 4.05
N SER A 334 -9.37 8.71 3.11
CA SER A 334 -10.47 9.63 2.86
C SER A 334 -11.41 9.73 4.07
N ALA A 335 -11.75 8.60 4.68
CA ALA A 335 -12.55 8.56 5.90
C ALA A 335 -11.85 9.26 7.07
N ILE A 336 -10.57 9.00 7.31
CA ILE A 336 -9.78 9.63 8.38
C ILE A 336 -9.78 11.15 8.22
N ARG A 337 -9.52 11.65 7.00
CA ARG A 337 -9.56 13.08 6.71
C ARG A 337 -10.95 13.65 6.97
N PHE A 338 -11.99 13.04 6.41
CA PHE A 338 -13.36 13.54 6.53
C PHE A 338 -13.84 13.55 7.99
N ILE A 339 -13.68 12.44 8.71
CA ILE A 339 -14.08 12.33 10.12
C ILE A 339 -13.29 13.33 10.98
N GLY A 340 -12.01 13.52 10.69
CA GLY A 340 -11.17 14.53 11.36
C GLY A 340 -11.68 15.96 11.23
N LEU A 341 -12.44 16.29 10.17
CA LEU A 341 -13.06 17.60 9.97
C LEU A 341 -14.38 17.77 10.74
N LEU A 342 -14.99 16.69 11.23
CA LEU A 342 -16.25 16.75 11.97
C LEU A 342 -16.04 17.19 13.41
N SER A 343 -17.05 17.82 14.00
CA SER A 343 -17.06 18.10 15.45
C SER A 343 -17.14 16.81 16.27
N THR A 344 -16.67 16.83 17.52
CA THR A 344 -16.76 15.68 18.43
C THR A 344 -18.19 15.12 18.51
N THR A 345 -19.21 15.98 18.62
CA THR A 345 -20.61 15.54 18.66
C THR A 345 -21.02 14.76 17.41
N GLN A 346 -20.62 15.21 16.22
CA GLN A 346 -20.89 14.51 14.97
C GLN A 346 -20.15 13.17 14.92
N ARG A 347 -18.85 13.15 15.25
CA ARG A 347 -18.05 11.91 15.29
C ARG A 347 -18.65 10.85 16.21
N THR A 348 -19.08 11.25 17.41
CA THR A 348 -19.73 10.36 18.38
C THR A 348 -21.15 9.93 18.00
N SER A 349 -21.75 10.57 16.99
CA SER A 349 -23.08 10.19 16.48
C SER A 349 -23.00 9.11 15.42
N ILE A 350 -21.87 8.95 14.73
CA ILE A 350 -21.70 7.92 13.69
C ILE A 350 -21.78 6.53 14.31
N ARG A 351 -22.43 5.59 13.62
CA ARG A 351 -22.56 4.20 14.06
C ARG A 351 -21.85 3.21 13.14
N THR A 352 -21.96 3.40 11.82
CA THR A 352 -21.42 2.44 10.86
C THR A 352 -20.69 3.14 9.73
N ILE A 353 -19.48 2.68 9.44
CA ILE A 353 -18.70 3.09 8.28
C ILE A 353 -18.30 1.86 7.48
N VAL A 354 -18.44 1.95 6.16
CA VAL A 354 -17.92 0.97 5.22
C VAL A 354 -16.84 1.63 4.37
N LEU A 355 -15.66 1.04 4.35
CA LEU A 355 -14.53 1.47 3.53
C LEU A 355 -14.35 0.45 2.41
N LEU A 356 -14.52 0.88 1.17
CA LEU A 356 -14.36 0.08 -0.04
C LEU A 356 -12.98 0.35 -0.62
N GLU A 357 -12.02 -0.53 -0.31
CA GLU A 357 -10.69 -0.52 -0.92
C GLU A 357 -10.79 -1.29 -2.25
N ASP A 358 -11.25 -0.59 -3.29
CA ASP A 358 -11.62 -1.11 -4.62
C ASP A 358 -10.52 -0.90 -5.68
N SER A 359 -9.40 -0.26 -5.32
CA SER A 359 -8.25 -0.03 -6.20
C SER A 359 -6.96 0.18 -5.40
N ALA A 360 -5.81 -0.06 -6.02
CA ALA A 360 -4.52 0.31 -5.45
C ALA A 360 -4.45 1.81 -5.12
N SER A 361 -3.75 2.14 -4.03
CA SER A 361 -3.62 3.50 -3.50
C SER A 361 -2.21 3.72 -2.95
N VAL A 362 -1.86 4.99 -2.77
CA VAL A 362 -0.54 5.41 -2.27
C VAL A 362 -0.22 4.89 -0.87
N ASN A 363 1.08 4.79 -0.58
CA ASN A 363 1.67 4.21 0.62
C ASN A 363 1.27 2.76 0.85
N ASP A 364 1.60 2.29 2.05
CA ASP A 364 1.25 0.97 2.53
C ASP A 364 -0.20 0.90 3.01
N MET A 365 -1.10 0.60 2.07
CA MET A 365 -2.54 0.50 2.34
C MET A 365 -2.87 -0.42 3.51
N SER A 366 -2.12 -1.51 3.71
CA SER A 366 -2.38 -2.44 4.81
C SER A 366 -2.32 -1.77 6.18
N LEU A 367 -1.55 -0.68 6.32
CA LEU A 367 -1.41 0.11 7.56
C LEU A 367 -2.49 1.15 7.78
N HIS A 368 -3.32 1.47 6.79
CA HIS A 368 -4.24 2.60 6.93
C HIS A 368 -5.33 2.37 7.99
N GLY A 369 -5.58 1.10 8.37
CA GLY A 369 -6.47 0.74 9.48
C GLY A 369 -6.04 1.33 10.82
N TYR A 370 -4.74 1.52 11.06
CA TYR A 370 -4.25 2.12 12.31
C TYR A 370 -4.71 3.57 12.50
N GLY A 371 -4.88 4.32 11.42
CA GLY A 371 -5.39 5.70 11.48
C GLY A 371 -6.84 5.82 11.95
N LEU A 372 -7.59 4.70 11.99
CA LEU A 372 -8.97 4.65 12.46
C LEU A 372 -9.07 4.41 13.99
N VAL A 373 -8.02 3.88 14.61
CA VAL A 373 -7.98 3.52 16.04
C VAL A 373 -8.38 4.68 16.95
N PRO A 374 -7.92 5.93 16.76
CA PRO A 374 -8.34 7.04 17.63
C PRO A 374 -9.85 7.29 17.61
N PHE A 375 -10.51 7.16 16.45
CA PHE A 375 -11.96 7.37 16.33
C PHE A 375 -12.76 6.24 16.95
N LEU A 376 -12.27 5.00 16.87
CA LEU A 376 -12.87 3.83 17.52
C LEU A 376 -12.75 3.89 19.04
N LYS A 377 -11.67 4.49 19.57
CA LYS A 377 -11.52 4.79 21.00
C LYS A 377 -12.44 5.92 21.45
N GLU A 378 -12.58 6.99 20.65
CA GLU A 378 -13.46 8.12 20.94
C GLU A 378 -14.94 7.72 20.93
N ASN A 379 -15.35 6.85 20.00
CA ASN A 379 -16.72 6.40 19.83
C ASN A 379 -16.81 4.86 19.88
N PRO A 380 -16.99 4.27 21.08
CA PRO A 380 -17.07 2.81 21.23
C PRO A 380 -18.26 2.15 20.52
N ALA A 381 -19.26 2.93 20.11
CA ALA A 381 -20.41 2.45 19.34
C ALA A 381 -20.19 2.48 17.83
N LEU A 382 -19.03 2.99 17.36
CA LEU A 382 -18.66 2.98 15.95
C LEU A 382 -18.24 1.58 15.53
N GLN A 383 -18.75 1.13 14.39
CA GLN A 383 -18.37 -0.09 13.71
C GLN A 383 -17.82 0.29 12.33
N ILE A 384 -16.62 -0.19 12.01
CA ILE A 384 -15.98 0.04 10.73
C ILE A 384 -15.74 -1.30 10.05
N GLN A 385 -16.31 -1.45 8.86
CA GLN A 385 -16.00 -2.56 7.97
C GLN A 385 -15.09 -2.05 6.86
N ARG A 386 -13.87 -2.58 6.80
CA ARG A 386 -12.91 -2.33 5.73
C ARG A 386 -12.96 -3.49 4.76
N ARG A 387 -13.54 -3.27 3.59
CA ARG A 387 -13.68 -4.27 2.52
C ARG A 387 -12.56 -4.09 1.52
N ILE A 388 -11.88 -5.17 1.17
CA ILE A 388 -10.76 -5.15 0.22
C ILE A 388 -11.09 -6.06 -0.94
N ASN A 389 -11.09 -5.50 -2.14
CA ASN A 389 -11.12 -6.31 -3.34
C ASN A 389 -9.74 -6.96 -3.53
N ILE A 390 -9.64 -8.27 -3.33
CA ILE A 390 -8.35 -8.96 -3.33
C ILE A 390 -7.68 -8.98 -4.72
N ILE A 391 -8.45 -8.87 -5.80
CA ILE A 391 -7.94 -8.86 -7.16
C ILE A 391 -7.39 -7.45 -7.46
N ASN A 392 -8.25 -6.44 -7.34
CA ASN A 392 -7.95 -5.05 -7.70
C ASN A 392 -6.97 -4.36 -6.73
N THR A 393 -6.84 -4.86 -5.51
CA THR A 393 -5.98 -4.25 -4.48
C THR A 393 -4.70 -5.03 -4.22
N LEU A 394 -4.70 -6.37 -4.23
CA LEU A 394 -3.50 -7.16 -3.94
C LEU A 394 -2.70 -7.51 -5.20
N HIS A 395 -3.36 -7.71 -6.35
CA HIS A 395 -2.72 -8.13 -7.60
C HIS A 395 -2.32 -6.96 -8.52
N ALA A 396 -3.06 -5.85 -8.49
CA ALA A 396 -2.67 -4.58 -9.14
C ALA A 396 -1.27 -4.06 -8.73
N VAL A 397 -0.71 -4.62 -7.65
CA VAL A 397 0.59 -4.25 -7.09
C VAL A 397 1.76 -4.70 -7.97
N CYS A 398 1.57 -5.57 -8.96
CA CYS A 398 2.70 -6.30 -9.54
C CYS A 398 3.09 -6.03 -10.99
N HIS A 399 2.27 -5.43 -11.86
CA HIS A 399 2.71 -5.22 -13.25
C HIS A 399 2.26 -3.87 -13.84
N VAL A 400 3.23 -3.28 -14.55
CA VAL A 400 3.46 -1.89 -14.98
C VAL A 400 2.45 -1.41 -16.03
N ALA A 401 2.64 -0.23 -16.62
CA ALA A 401 2.03 0.18 -17.88
C ALA A 401 2.05 -0.94 -18.96
N THR A 402 3.03 -1.87 -18.93
CA THR A 402 3.05 -3.15 -19.67
C THR A 402 1.73 -3.92 -19.59
N ALA A 403 1.09 -3.95 -18.42
CA ALA A 403 -0.20 -4.61 -18.23
C ALA A 403 -1.31 -3.98 -19.07
N VAL A 404 -1.30 -2.66 -19.30
CA VAL A 404 -2.28 -2.00 -20.17
C VAL A 404 -2.12 -2.45 -21.61
N TRP A 405 -0.86 -2.53 -22.09
CA TRP A 405 -0.52 -3.09 -23.41
C TRP A 405 -1.00 -4.52 -23.55
N GLU A 406 -0.66 -5.37 -22.59
CA GLU A 406 -1.01 -6.78 -22.64
C GLU A 406 -2.53 -7.02 -22.48
N VAL A 407 -3.25 -6.11 -21.82
CA VAL A 407 -4.72 -6.11 -21.78
C VAL A 407 -5.32 -5.72 -23.11
N LEU A 408 -4.86 -4.63 -23.72
CA LEU A 408 -5.44 -4.10 -24.95
C LEU A 408 -5.16 -4.99 -26.17
N TYR A 409 -4.02 -5.67 -26.21
CA TYR A 409 -3.69 -6.64 -27.27
C TYR A 409 -4.11 -8.08 -26.95
N ASP A 410 -4.72 -8.33 -25.79
CA ASP A 410 -5.10 -9.66 -25.31
C ASP A 410 -3.92 -10.66 -25.32
N THR A 411 -2.70 -10.16 -25.09
CA THR A 411 -1.45 -10.94 -25.10
C THR A 411 -1.04 -11.41 -23.71
N MET A 412 -1.70 -10.92 -22.64
CA MET A 412 -1.34 -11.30 -21.26
C MET A 412 -1.85 -12.68 -20.87
N ASN A 413 -0.95 -13.53 -20.38
CA ASN A 413 -1.33 -14.63 -19.48
C ASN A 413 -1.46 -14.08 -18.06
N TRP A 414 -2.67 -13.71 -17.62
CA TRP A 414 -2.88 -13.27 -16.24
C TRP A 414 -2.48 -14.39 -15.29
N SER A 415 -1.50 -14.10 -14.46
CA SER A 415 -0.97 -15.07 -13.54
C SER A 415 -0.73 -14.43 -12.18
N LEU A 416 -1.37 -14.98 -11.15
CA LEU A 416 -1.22 -14.54 -9.76
C LEU A 416 0.09 -15.10 -9.21
N HIS A 417 1.14 -14.27 -9.16
CA HIS A 417 2.43 -14.67 -8.59
C HIS A 417 2.33 -14.85 -7.07
N ASP A 418 2.64 -16.06 -6.59
CA ASP A 418 2.69 -16.39 -5.15
C ASP A 418 3.64 -15.47 -4.37
N GLU A 419 4.75 -15.06 -5.01
CA GLU A 419 5.80 -14.20 -4.43
C GLU A 419 5.26 -12.85 -3.96
N THR A 420 4.12 -12.40 -4.47
CA THR A 420 3.56 -11.08 -4.14
C THR A 420 2.20 -11.18 -3.46
N LEU A 421 1.38 -12.17 -3.85
CA LEU A 421 0.08 -12.42 -3.24
C LEU A 421 0.20 -12.74 -1.75
N ILE A 422 1.03 -13.73 -1.37
CA ILE A 422 1.11 -14.21 0.01
C ILE A 422 1.67 -13.12 0.94
N PRO A 423 2.78 -12.42 0.62
CA PRO A 423 3.25 -11.32 1.45
C PRO A 423 2.24 -10.18 1.57
N ASN A 424 1.57 -9.80 0.48
CA ASN A 424 0.55 -8.74 0.53
C ASN A 424 -0.64 -9.15 1.42
N LEU A 425 -1.20 -10.35 1.21
CA LEU A 425 -2.29 -10.87 2.02
C LEU A 425 -1.90 -10.98 3.50
N SER A 426 -0.70 -11.50 3.78
CA SER A 426 -0.16 -11.59 5.14
C SER A 426 -0.15 -10.24 5.83
N ARG A 427 0.37 -9.21 5.18
CA ARG A 427 0.42 -7.85 5.75
C ARG A 427 -0.96 -7.30 6.06
N TRP A 428 -1.94 -7.49 5.17
CA TRP A 428 -3.31 -7.05 5.41
C TRP A 428 -3.93 -7.72 6.64
N LEU A 429 -3.77 -9.03 6.77
CA LEU A 429 -4.29 -9.79 7.92
C LEU A 429 -3.57 -9.38 9.22
N LEU A 430 -2.24 -9.37 9.21
CA LEU A 430 -1.44 -9.05 10.40
C LEU A 430 -1.65 -7.60 10.86
N ASN A 431 -1.70 -6.63 9.94
CA ASN A 431 -1.93 -5.24 10.30
C ASN A 431 -3.36 -4.97 10.76
N ALA A 432 -4.36 -5.68 10.23
CA ALA A 432 -5.74 -5.61 10.73
C ALA A 432 -5.86 -6.21 12.14
N ALA A 433 -5.21 -7.35 12.42
CA ALA A 433 -5.10 -7.88 13.78
C ALA A 433 -4.40 -6.90 14.72
N GLY A 434 -3.26 -6.35 14.31
CA GLY A 434 -2.50 -5.38 15.10
C GLY A 434 -3.32 -4.13 15.45
N ALA A 435 -4.00 -3.53 14.47
CA ALA A 435 -4.90 -2.39 14.70
C ALA A 435 -6.06 -2.74 15.65
N SER A 436 -6.56 -3.98 15.61
CA SER A 436 -7.65 -4.45 16.47
C SER A 436 -7.19 -4.67 17.92
N ASN A 437 -5.89 -4.92 18.12
CA ASN A 437 -5.29 -5.11 19.44
C ASN A 437 -4.88 -3.79 20.12
N GLU A 438 -5.05 -2.63 19.48
CA GLU A 438 -4.72 -1.31 20.02
C GLU A 438 -5.71 -0.82 21.11
N GLY A 439 -6.47 -1.70 21.75
CA GLY A 439 -7.40 -1.36 22.83
C GLY A 439 -8.69 -0.68 22.35
N ILE A 440 -9.16 -1.04 21.15
CA ILE A 440 -10.49 -0.69 20.64
C ILE A 440 -11.54 -1.73 21.09
N PRO A 441 -12.86 -1.41 21.05
CA PRO A 441 -13.89 -2.41 21.35
C PRO A 441 -13.83 -3.62 20.40
N VAL A 442 -14.01 -4.83 20.93
CA VAL A 442 -13.98 -6.06 20.14
C VAL A 442 -15.04 -6.01 19.03
N GLY A 443 -14.64 -6.37 17.81
CA GLY A 443 -15.51 -6.37 16.62
C GLY A 443 -15.74 -5.00 15.98
N SER A 444 -15.26 -3.90 16.58
CA SER A 444 -15.47 -2.55 16.05
C SER A 444 -14.69 -2.23 14.77
N LEU A 445 -13.65 -3.00 14.46
CA LEU A 445 -12.93 -2.97 13.19
C LEU A 445 -12.93 -4.37 12.58
N THR A 446 -13.52 -4.52 11.40
CA THR A 446 -13.55 -5.78 10.64
C THR A 446 -12.90 -5.58 9.27
N LEU A 447 -11.98 -6.46 8.91
CA LEU A 447 -11.44 -6.62 7.56
C LEU A 447 -12.26 -7.69 6.82
N LEU A 448 -12.87 -7.32 5.70
CA LEU A 448 -13.57 -8.23 4.79
C LEU A 448 -12.76 -8.38 3.51
N LEU A 449 -12.38 -9.61 3.17
CA LEU A 449 -11.82 -9.97 1.88
C LEU A 449 -12.98 -10.21 0.89
N GLU A 450 -13.01 -9.47 -0.21
CA GLU A 450 -14.04 -9.62 -1.25
C GLU A 450 -13.45 -9.80 -2.63
N THR A 451 -14.23 -10.41 -3.51
CA THR A 451 -13.92 -10.62 -4.94
C THR A 451 -15.00 -10.03 -5.84
N ASP A 452 -15.69 -9.00 -5.34
CA ASP A 452 -16.92 -8.45 -5.92
C ASP A 452 -17.90 -9.60 -6.27
N ASP A 453 -18.48 -9.58 -7.48
CA ASP A 453 -19.50 -10.55 -7.92
C ASP A 453 -18.92 -11.92 -8.34
N ASN A 454 -17.64 -12.20 -8.06
CA ASN A 454 -16.98 -13.46 -8.45
C ASN A 454 -16.36 -14.26 -7.27
N PRO A 455 -17.18 -14.76 -6.33
CA PRO A 455 -16.70 -15.49 -5.15
C PRO A 455 -15.89 -16.76 -5.49
N LYS A 456 -16.11 -17.35 -6.67
CA LYS A 456 -15.36 -18.53 -7.11
C LYS A 456 -13.87 -18.23 -7.25
N VAL A 457 -13.51 -17.03 -7.75
CA VAL A 457 -12.11 -16.62 -7.87
C VAL A 457 -11.44 -16.58 -6.50
N GLY A 458 -12.12 -16.04 -5.48
CA GLY A 458 -11.59 -16.02 -4.11
C GLY A 458 -11.35 -17.42 -3.56
N THR A 459 -12.30 -18.33 -3.77
CA THR A 459 -12.15 -19.74 -3.39
C THR A 459 -10.98 -20.41 -4.12
N ASP A 460 -10.83 -20.17 -5.43
CA ASP A 460 -9.73 -20.73 -6.21
C ASP A 460 -8.37 -20.18 -5.76
N ILE A 461 -8.27 -18.87 -5.45
CA ILE A 461 -7.07 -18.25 -4.88
C ILE A 461 -6.67 -18.92 -3.57
N PHE A 462 -7.62 -19.07 -2.65
CA PHE A 462 -7.34 -19.67 -1.35
C PHE A 462 -6.99 -21.16 -1.47
N GLN A 463 -7.76 -21.92 -2.24
CA GLN A 463 -7.55 -23.35 -2.39
C GLN A 463 -6.24 -23.66 -3.12
N GLN A 464 -5.95 -22.99 -4.23
CA GLN A 464 -4.82 -23.35 -5.10
C GLN A 464 -3.49 -22.71 -4.67
N ARG A 465 -3.51 -21.59 -3.95
CA ARG A 465 -2.29 -20.83 -3.60
C ARG A 465 -2.08 -20.69 -2.10
N VAL A 466 -3.05 -20.16 -1.36
CA VAL A 466 -2.89 -19.94 0.09
C VAL A 466 -2.69 -21.26 0.83
N HIS A 467 -3.60 -22.22 0.66
CA HIS A 467 -3.48 -23.54 1.29
C HIS A 467 -2.30 -24.35 0.75
N TYR A 468 -1.96 -24.20 -0.53
CA TYR A 468 -0.76 -24.80 -1.12
C TYR A 468 0.52 -24.31 -0.44
N CYS A 469 0.67 -22.99 -0.26
CA CYS A 469 1.82 -22.39 0.40
C CYS A 469 1.93 -22.80 1.87
N ILE A 470 0.81 -22.90 2.59
CA ILE A 470 0.78 -23.37 3.98
C ILE A 470 1.17 -24.85 4.07
N ALA A 471 0.63 -25.71 3.20
CA ALA A 471 1.00 -27.12 3.15
C ALA A 471 2.49 -27.30 2.80
N ARG A 472 3.04 -26.43 1.94
CA ARG A 472 4.47 -26.41 1.58
C ARG A 472 5.36 -25.99 2.76
N ASP A 473 5.00 -24.92 3.47
CA ASP A 473 5.67 -24.49 4.72
C ASP A 473 5.73 -25.64 5.74
N GLN A 474 4.63 -26.38 5.90
CA GLN A 474 4.55 -27.53 6.82
C GLN A 474 5.33 -28.76 6.33
N ALA A 475 5.45 -28.97 5.03
CA ALA A 475 6.20 -30.11 4.46
C ALA A 475 7.71 -29.94 4.62
N TRP A 476 8.18 -28.69 4.57
CA TRP A 476 9.60 -28.35 4.63
C TRP A 476 10.35 -28.94 5.84
N PRO A 477 9.93 -28.72 7.10
CA PRO A 477 10.61 -29.29 8.26
C PRO A 477 10.53 -30.83 8.30
N LYS A 478 9.42 -31.43 7.85
CA LYS A 478 9.30 -32.90 7.76
C LYS A 478 10.31 -33.50 6.79
N CYS A 479 10.49 -32.88 5.61
CA CYS A 479 11.49 -33.32 4.64
C CYS A 479 12.93 -33.21 5.17
N LEU A 480 13.22 -32.20 5.99
CA LEU A 480 14.51 -32.08 6.69
C LEU A 480 14.72 -33.22 7.70
N GLU A 481 13.72 -33.51 8.53
CA GLU A 481 13.77 -34.57 9.54
C GLU A 481 13.93 -35.97 8.92
N GLU A 482 13.26 -36.22 7.80
CA GLU A 482 13.36 -37.47 7.04
C GLU A 482 14.65 -37.58 6.19
N GLY A 483 15.50 -36.56 6.19
CA GLY A 483 16.77 -36.56 5.44
C GLY A 483 16.62 -36.42 3.91
N LEU A 484 15.44 -36.05 3.43
CA LEU A 484 15.13 -35.92 1.99
C LEU A 484 15.86 -34.74 1.35
N LEU A 485 16.30 -33.77 2.15
CA LEU A 485 17.00 -32.56 1.69
C LEU A 485 18.53 -32.64 1.89
N GLN A 486 19.08 -33.78 2.31
CA GLN A 486 20.54 -33.96 2.46
C GLN A 486 21.39 -33.60 1.23
N PRO A 487 20.90 -33.77 -0.03
CA PRO A 487 21.68 -33.36 -1.20
C PRO A 487 21.88 -31.85 -1.33
N LEU A 488 21.11 -31.03 -0.60
CA LEU A 488 21.23 -29.58 -0.62
C LEU A 488 22.39 -29.10 0.25
N THR A 489 23.12 -28.11 -0.24
CA THR A 489 24.11 -27.39 0.57
C THR A 489 23.44 -26.59 1.68
N GLY A 490 24.16 -26.30 2.77
CA GLY A 490 23.64 -25.44 3.85
C GLY A 490 23.15 -24.08 3.35
N SER A 491 23.81 -23.52 2.33
CA SER A 491 23.36 -22.28 1.68
C SER A 491 22.00 -22.44 0.99
N GLN A 492 21.79 -23.51 0.23
CA GLN A 492 20.52 -23.79 -0.45
C GLN A 492 19.38 -24.02 0.54
N VAL A 493 19.65 -24.72 1.65
CA VAL A 493 18.67 -24.93 2.72
C VAL A 493 18.23 -23.61 3.34
N GLU A 494 19.16 -22.69 3.62
CA GLU A 494 18.82 -21.39 4.18
C GLU A 494 18.01 -20.49 3.23
N VAL A 495 18.28 -20.58 1.92
CA VAL A 495 17.46 -19.88 0.89
C VAL A 495 16.02 -20.36 0.92
N LEU A 496 15.84 -21.67 0.78
CA LEU A 496 14.51 -22.26 0.70
C LEU A 496 13.75 -22.10 2.02
N ARG A 497 14.45 -22.13 3.17
CA ARG A 497 13.87 -21.76 4.47
C ARG A 497 13.35 -20.32 4.46
N GLY A 498 14.16 -19.34 4.04
CA GLY A 498 13.72 -17.95 3.97
C GLY A 498 12.52 -17.72 3.04
N ARG A 499 12.47 -18.48 1.94
CA ARG A 499 11.44 -18.41 0.90
C ARG A 499 10.11 -19.02 1.35
N PHE A 500 10.13 -20.23 1.93
CA PHE A 500 8.91 -20.97 2.26
C PHE A 500 8.38 -20.74 3.66
N THR A 501 9.20 -20.26 4.60
CA THR A 501 8.73 -20.01 5.95
C THR A 501 7.68 -18.90 5.94
N LEU A 502 6.47 -19.30 6.31
CA LEU A 502 5.33 -18.42 6.53
C LEU A 502 5.24 -18.03 8.00
N ASP A 503 4.72 -16.85 8.24
CA ASP A 503 4.49 -16.37 9.58
C ASP A 503 3.40 -17.21 10.29
N ASP A 504 3.62 -17.54 11.56
CA ASP A 504 2.68 -18.34 12.34
C ASP A 504 1.37 -17.60 12.59
N ASP A 505 1.41 -16.29 12.80
CA ASP A 505 0.21 -15.46 12.97
C ASP A 505 -0.57 -15.35 11.65
N PHE A 506 0.12 -15.37 10.50
CA PHE A 506 -0.54 -15.47 9.20
C PHE A 506 -1.28 -16.80 9.06
N LYS A 507 -0.62 -17.93 9.34
CA LYS A 507 -1.26 -19.26 9.30
C LYS A 507 -2.47 -19.33 10.24
N ASN A 508 -2.35 -18.78 11.45
CA ASN A 508 -3.43 -18.69 12.41
C ASN A 508 -4.59 -17.83 11.90
N ALA A 509 -4.32 -16.70 11.25
CA ALA A 509 -5.35 -15.85 10.65
C ALA A 509 -6.14 -16.59 9.56
N ILE A 510 -5.46 -17.37 8.71
CA ILE A 510 -6.11 -18.21 7.70
C ILE A 510 -7.00 -19.29 8.36
N VAL A 511 -6.54 -19.93 9.42
CA VAL A 511 -7.35 -20.91 10.18
C VAL A 511 -8.60 -20.26 10.77
N GLN A 512 -8.49 -19.03 11.29
CA GLN A 512 -9.65 -18.30 11.81
C GLN A 512 -10.66 -17.91 10.72
N LEU A 513 -10.18 -17.55 9.53
CA LEU A 513 -11.01 -17.29 8.35
C LEU A 513 -11.79 -18.54 7.93
N VAL A 514 -11.10 -19.68 7.77
CA VAL A 514 -11.72 -20.96 7.40
C VAL A 514 -12.76 -21.41 8.42
N ASN A 515 -12.45 -21.31 9.70
CA ASN A 515 -13.35 -21.72 10.77
C ASN A 515 -14.44 -20.68 11.09
N GLN A 516 -14.43 -19.52 10.41
CA GLN A 516 -15.33 -18.39 10.67
C GLN A 516 -15.35 -17.97 12.16
N SER A 517 -14.20 -18.09 12.83
CA SER A 517 -14.08 -17.86 14.27
C SER A 517 -13.50 -16.48 14.61
N SER A 518 -13.04 -15.72 13.62
CA SER A 518 -12.50 -14.37 13.83
C SER A 518 -13.60 -13.33 14.02
N THR A 519 -13.37 -12.39 14.92
CA THR A 519 -14.14 -11.14 14.99
C THR A 519 -13.53 -10.02 14.14
N VAL A 520 -12.30 -10.22 13.63
CA VAL A 520 -11.54 -9.24 12.86
C VAL A 520 -11.60 -9.57 11.37
N PHE A 521 -11.52 -10.84 10.99
CA PHE A 521 -11.41 -11.27 9.60
C PHE A 521 -12.69 -11.92 9.09
N ARG A 522 -13.10 -11.55 7.88
CA ARG A 522 -14.19 -12.21 7.14
C ARG A 522 -13.83 -12.30 5.65
N CYS A 523 -14.49 -13.18 4.93
CA CYS A 523 -14.51 -13.20 3.47
C CYS A 523 -15.94 -13.40 2.96
N ASP A 524 -16.23 -12.93 1.75
CA ASP A 524 -17.52 -13.14 1.07
C ASP A 524 -17.56 -14.43 0.22
N PHE A 525 -16.42 -15.08 0.05
CA PHE A 525 -16.24 -16.36 -0.62
C PHE A 525 -15.93 -17.50 0.37
N ASP A 526 -16.01 -18.75 -0.09
CA ASP A 526 -15.56 -19.91 0.67
C ASP A 526 -14.01 -19.96 0.65
N PRO A 527 -13.32 -19.83 1.80
CA PRO A 527 -11.85 -19.88 1.86
C PRO A 527 -11.27 -21.30 1.64
N GLY A 528 -12.11 -22.29 1.34
CA GLY A 528 -11.68 -23.64 0.98
C GLY A 528 -11.22 -24.47 2.18
N VAL A 529 -10.63 -25.62 1.88
CA VAL A 529 -10.23 -26.62 2.89
C VAL A 529 -8.70 -26.64 3.03
N PRO A 530 -8.17 -26.59 4.26
CA PRO A 530 -6.74 -26.74 4.53
C PRO A 530 -6.16 -28.00 3.88
N GLN A 531 -5.07 -27.83 3.13
CA GLN A 531 -4.37 -28.93 2.48
C GLN A 531 -3.36 -29.57 3.43
N GLY A 532 -3.30 -30.90 3.44
CA GLY A 532 -2.26 -31.63 4.17
C GLY A 532 -0.91 -31.58 3.44
N CYS A 533 0.18 -31.50 4.21
CA CYS A 533 1.53 -31.43 3.66
C CYS A 533 2.07 -32.76 3.10
N GLU A 534 1.38 -33.88 3.33
CA GLU A 534 1.85 -35.23 2.97
C GLU A 534 2.06 -35.42 1.46
N ALA A 535 1.28 -34.72 0.62
CA ALA A 535 1.48 -34.76 -0.83
C ALA A 535 2.86 -34.25 -1.24
N PHE A 536 3.33 -33.16 -0.62
CA PHE A 536 4.66 -32.60 -0.86
C PHE A 536 5.77 -33.50 -0.35
N VAL A 537 5.59 -34.11 0.83
CA VAL A 537 6.57 -35.05 1.40
C VAL A 537 6.70 -36.29 0.52
N ASN A 538 5.58 -36.85 0.06
CA ASN A 538 5.57 -38.00 -0.85
C ASN A 538 6.15 -37.67 -2.22
N ALA A 539 5.88 -36.47 -2.75
CA ALA A 539 6.52 -36.00 -3.97
C ALA A 539 8.04 -35.87 -3.79
N ALA A 540 8.51 -35.27 -2.68
CA ALA A 540 9.94 -35.17 -2.38
C ALA A 540 10.62 -36.56 -2.26
N LYS A 541 9.93 -37.58 -1.72
CA LYS A 541 10.42 -38.98 -1.67
C LYS A 541 10.60 -39.61 -3.05
N ALA A 542 9.75 -39.24 -4.02
CA ALA A 542 9.75 -39.79 -5.36
C ALA A 542 10.81 -39.16 -6.29
N ILE A 543 11.46 -38.07 -5.85
CA ILE A 543 12.39 -37.29 -6.66
C ILE A 543 13.80 -37.84 -6.53
N ILE A 544 14.53 -37.84 -7.64
CA ILE A 544 15.93 -38.25 -7.67
C ILE A 544 16.74 -37.23 -6.85
N PRO A 545 17.66 -37.66 -5.95
CA PRO A 545 18.37 -36.75 -5.05
C PRO A 545 19.06 -35.54 -5.72
N GLY A 546 19.50 -35.66 -6.97
CA GLY A 546 20.11 -34.56 -7.73
C GLY A 546 19.16 -33.44 -8.13
N ASP A 547 17.86 -33.72 -8.21
CA ASP A 547 16.83 -32.80 -8.73
C ASP A 547 16.04 -32.14 -7.60
N ILE A 548 16.38 -32.43 -6.33
CA ILE A 548 15.64 -31.90 -5.18
C ILE A 548 15.71 -30.37 -5.10
N TRP A 549 16.84 -29.78 -5.51
CA TRP A 549 16.96 -28.33 -5.63
C TRP A 549 15.98 -27.78 -6.66
N GLU A 550 15.92 -28.38 -7.85
CA GLU A 550 15.03 -27.97 -8.92
C GLU A 550 13.57 -28.16 -8.49
N TYR A 551 13.21 -29.25 -7.82
CA TYR A 551 11.86 -29.39 -7.27
C TYR A 551 11.51 -28.26 -6.31
N TRP A 552 12.32 -27.95 -5.31
CA TRP A 552 11.94 -26.88 -4.39
C TRP A 552 12.04 -25.48 -5.02
N SER A 553 13.02 -25.22 -5.89
CA SER A 553 13.28 -23.89 -6.47
C SER A 553 12.54 -23.57 -7.78
N SER A 554 12.14 -24.58 -8.58
CA SER A 554 11.53 -24.43 -9.91
C SER A 554 10.08 -24.92 -10.01
N THR A 555 9.63 -25.79 -9.10
CA THR A 555 8.18 -26.12 -8.98
C THR A 555 7.37 -24.87 -8.61
N GLU A 556 8.03 -23.87 -8.06
CA GLU A 556 7.58 -22.48 -7.97
C GLU A 556 7.29 -21.91 -9.37
N TRP A 557 8.28 -21.72 -10.24
CA TRP A 557 8.09 -21.12 -11.57
C TRP A 557 7.03 -21.80 -12.45
N LEU A 558 6.91 -23.13 -12.39
CA LEU A 558 5.97 -23.89 -13.22
C LEU A 558 4.54 -23.97 -12.65
N ASN A 559 4.37 -23.86 -11.32
CA ASN A 559 3.06 -23.90 -10.66
C ASN A 559 2.64 -22.56 -10.05
N ASN A 560 3.37 -21.47 -10.27
CA ASN A 560 3.10 -20.14 -9.71
C ASN A 560 1.85 -19.45 -10.28
N TYR A 561 1.09 -20.09 -11.15
CA TYR A 561 0.06 -19.41 -11.95
C TYR A 561 -1.30 -20.02 -11.68
N ILE A 562 -2.19 -19.28 -11.01
CA ILE A 562 -3.62 -19.55 -11.22
C ILE A 562 -3.96 -18.87 -12.54
N ASN A 563 -4.35 -19.67 -13.53
CA ASN A 563 -5.00 -19.12 -14.71
C ASN A 563 -6.41 -18.71 -14.29
N LEU A 564 -6.54 -17.46 -13.83
CA LEU A 564 -7.84 -16.83 -13.71
C LEU A 564 -8.28 -16.52 -15.13
N ALA A 565 -9.26 -17.27 -15.65
CA ALA A 565 -9.87 -16.91 -16.92
C ALA A 565 -10.38 -15.47 -16.80
N ARG A 566 -9.78 -14.54 -17.55
CA ARG A 566 -10.17 -13.13 -17.51
C ARG A 566 -11.66 -13.02 -17.79
N THR A 567 -12.40 -12.45 -16.85
CA THR A 567 -13.67 -11.84 -17.21
C THR A 567 -13.38 -10.50 -17.88
N GLU A 568 -14.33 -9.98 -18.67
CA GLU A 568 -14.22 -8.60 -19.18
C GLU A 568 -14.13 -7.58 -18.03
N GLU A 569 -14.71 -7.90 -16.86
CA GLU A 569 -14.66 -7.06 -15.66
C GLU A 569 -13.23 -6.90 -15.10
N ASP A 570 -12.41 -7.95 -15.17
CA ASP A 570 -11.01 -7.92 -14.74
C ASP A 570 -10.15 -7.04 -15.68
N LYS A 571 -10.43 -7.10 -16.99
CA LYS A 571 -9.81 -6.20 -17.98
C LYS A 571 -10.18 -4.75 -17.68
N ASP A 572 -11.47 -4.49 -17.49
CA ASP A 572 -11.99 -3.15 -17.17
C ASP A 572 -11.42 -2.63 -15.85
N ALA A 573 -11.22 -3.48 -14.83
CA ALA A 573 -10.60 -3.07 -13.58
C ALA A 573 -9.14 -2.62 -13.76
N THR A 574 -8.37 -3.33 -14.59
CA THR A 574 -6.99 -2.95 -14.93
C THR A 574 -6.96 -1.63 -15.68
N LEU A 575 -7.80 -1.48 -16.72
CA LEU A 575 -7.87 -0.25 -17.52
C LEU A 575 -8.35 0.95 -16.68
N ARG A 576 -9.24 0.74 -15.71
CA ARG A 576 -9.70 1.78 -14.77
C ARG A 576 -8.58 2.38 -13.92
N GLN A 577 -7.42 1.74 -13.82
CA GLN A 577 -6.27 2.29 -13.10
C GLN A 577 -5.53 3.37 -13.88
N TYR A 578 -5.80 3.52 -15.18
CA TYR A 578 -5.10 4.44 -16.06
C TYR A 578 -6.09 5.39 -16.76
N ASP A 579 -5.63 6.59 -17.08
CA ASP A 579 -6.13 7.33 -18.23
C ASP A 579 -5.44 6.74 -19.47
N ILE A 580 -6.20 6.49 -20.53
CA ILE A 580 -5.71 5.94 -21.79
C ILE A 580 -6.19 6.86 -22.90
N GLN A 581 -5.29 7.21 -23.81
CA GLN A 581 -5.61 8.05 -24.96
C GLN A 581 -4.95 7.49 -26.21
N THR A 582 -5.74 7.24 -27.25
CA THR A 582 -5.25 6.81 -28.56
C THR A 582 -4.52 7.95 -29.28
N SER A 583 -3.69 7.62 -30.26
CA SER A 583 -3.05 8.63 -31.11
C SER A 583 -4.05 9.52 -31.84
N GLN A 584 -5.18 8.96 -32.30
CA GLN A 584 -6.25 9.72 -32.93
C GLN A 584 -6.90 10.72 -31.95
N GLU A 585 -7.22 10.29 -30.73
CA GLU A 585 -7.76 11.18 -29.70
C GLU A 585 -6.76 12.25 -29.28
N CYS A 586 -5.47 11.92 -29.27
CA CYS A 586 -4.40 12.90 -29.06
C CYS A 586 -4.49 13.98 -30.17
N ILE A 587 -4.41 13.60 -31.44
CA ILE A 587 -4.47 14.55 -32.57
C ILE A 587 -5.74 15.42 -32.52
N LEU A 588 -6.91 14.85 -32.20
CA LEU A 588 -8.17 15.61 -32.11
C LEU A 588 -8.19 16.63 -30.97
N SER A 589 -7.60 16.29 -29.82
CA SER A 589 -7.47 17.22 -28.68
C SER A 589 -6.57 18.41 -29.03
N TRP A 590 -5.52 18.17 -29.81
CA TRP A 590 -4.61 19.20 -30.29
C TRP A 590 -5.25 20.16 -31.29
N VAL A 591 -5.97 19.63 -32.28
CA VAL A 591 -6.70 20.46 -33.25
C VAL A 591 -7.74 21.34 -32.55
N SER A 592 -8.40 20.81 -31.51
CA SER A 592 -9.38 21.56 -30.72
C SER A 592 -8.73 22.68 -29.89
N ILE A 593 -7.54 22.43 -29.34
CA ILE A 593 -6.74 23.44 -28.65
C ILE A 593 -6.27 24.50 -29.65
N GLY A 594 -5.66 24.13 -30.79
CA GLY A 594 -5.22 25.05 -31.84
C GLY A 594 -6.32 25.98 -32.36
N ALA A 595 -7.55 25.48 -32.52
CA ALA A 595 -8.71 26.29 -32.88
C ALA A 595 -9.13 27.31 -31.80
N LEU A 596 -8.85 27.04 -30.52
CA LEU A 596 -9.06 27.99 -29.43
C LEU A 596 -7.99 29.10 -29.39
N TRP A 597 -6.76 28.80 -29.83
CA TRP A 597 -5.69 29.80 -29.98
C TRP A 597 -5.91 30.70 -31.20
N GLU A 598 -6.35 30.14 -32.34
CA GLU A 598 -6.71 30.93 -33.54
C GLU A 598 -7.88 31.91 -33.29
N THR A 599 -8.76 31.62 -32.33
CA THR A 599 -9.88 32.51 -31.96
C THR A 599 -9.53 33.56 -30.91
N GLN A 600 -8.33 33.51 -30.30
CA GLN A 600 -7.82 34.54 -29.38
C GLN A 600 -6.93 35.58 -30.06
N ASP A 601 -6.25 35.25 -31.16
CA ASP A 601 -5.44 36.21 -31.93
C ASP A 601 -6.26 37.14 -32.84
N ASP A 602 -7.58 36.90 -32.98
CA ASP A 602 -8.52 37.72 -33.75
C ASP A 602 -9.39 38.67 -32.86
N ARG A 603 -8.90 39.11 -31.68
CA ARG A 603 -9.56 40.14 -30.85
C ARG A 603 -8.69 41.31 -30.42
#